data_AF-B8MGA6-F1
#
_entry.id   AF-B8MGA6-F1
#
_cell.length_a   1.000
_cell.length_b   1.000
_cell.length_c   1.000
_cell.angle_alpha   90.00
_cell.angle_beta   90.00
_cell.angle_gamma   90.00
#
_symmetry.space_group_name_H-M   'P 1'
#
loop_
_entity.id
_entity.type
_entity.pdbx_description
1 polymer ?
#
loop_
_entity_poly.entity_id
_entity_poly.type
_entity_poly.pdbx_seq_one_letter_code
_entity_poly.pdbx_strand_id
1 'polypeptide(L)'
;MCKPFAYTMDPEPEEGLLIPHTTMGHEAAAYLTYIVTNYDQLAPYTIFVHANDEQWHNELFGPKTTTALRFLRYESVDANGFVNLRCTGIPGCPNTLVPVHREPVDDEYAYVSDKFFELYSYLLQVPMDQVPQVVGHLCCGQFVVTRNQIRARSREDYERILTWAATTDFTDSYGIGWTIEKIWHVLFGREPVDCPRLEQCRCDNYGWCGPLPDGEILIPIMP
;
A
#
# COMPACT_ATOMS: atom_id res chain seq x y z
N MET A 1 23.13 -3.38 3.48
CA MET A 1 22.85 -2.09 4.12
C MET A 1 21.67 -1.47 3.37
N CYS A 2 20.61 -1.05 4.06
CA CYS A 2 19.47 -0.40 3.43
C CYS A 2 19.86 1.02 3.00
N LYS A 3 19.42 1.45 1.81
CA LYS A 3 19.63 2.81 1.31
C LYS A 3 18.29 3.57 1.40
N PRO A 4 18.17 4.62 2.22
CA PRO A 4 16.95 5.41 2.31
C PRO A 4 16.82 6.34 1.10
N PHE A 5 15.57 6.56 0.67
CA PHE A 5 15.18 7.57 -0.30
C PHE A 5 14.04 8.38 0.34
N ALA A 6 14.39 9.49 0.99
CA ALA A 6 13.42 10.31 1.70
C ALA A 6 12.85 11.36 0.75
N TYR A 7 11.56 11.27 0.43
CA TYR A 7 10.84 12.26 -0.36
C TYR A 7 10.04 13.17 0.55
N THR A 8 9.93 14.45 0.19
CA THR A 8 9.00 15.38 0.82
C THR A 8 7.84 15.71 -0.10
N MET A 9 6.67 15.91 0.50
CA MET A 9 5.47 16.39 -0.17
C MET A 9 5.21 17.88 0.08
N ASP A 10 6.09 18.52 0.87
CA ASP A 10 5.96 19.93 1.19
C ASP A 10 6.28 20.81 -0.02
N PRO A 11 5.55 21.93 -0.20
CA PRO A 11 5.82 22.86 -1.30
C PRO A 11 7.20 23.51 -1.20
N GLU A 12 7.73 23.63 0.03
CA GLU A 12 9.07 24.12 0.33
C GLU A 12 9.91 22.96 0.87
N PRO A 13 10.64 22.23 0.01
CA PRO A 13 11.35 21.02 0.42
C PRO A 13 12.56 21.35 1.32
N GLU A 14 12.72 20.59 2.41
CA GLU A 14 13.93 20.65 3.25
C GLU A 14 15.18 20.18 2.48
N GLU A 15 16.34 20.71 2.86
CA GLU A 15 17.61 20.36 2.21
C GLU A 15 17.91 18.86 2.33
N GLY A 16 18.24 18.24 1.19
CA GLY A 16 18.59 16.82 1.12
C GLY A 16 17.41 15.86 0.95
N LEU A 17 16.16 16.36 1.01
CA LEU A 17 14.98 15.56 0.66
C LEU A 17 14.77 15.53 -0.86
N LEU A 18 14.32 14.38 -1.35
CA LEU A 18 13.99 14.16 -2.75
C LEU A 18 12.62 14.79 -3.08
N ILE A 19 12.50 15.31 -4.30
CA ILE A 19 11.25 15.89 -4.79
C ILE A 19 10.59 14.85 -5.71
N PRO A 20 9.31 14.49 -5.47
CA PRO A 20 8.58 13.59 -6.35
C PRO A 20 8.26 14.25 -7.70
N HIS A 21 7.89 13.47 -8.72
CA HIS A 21 7.48 14.02 -10.02
C HIS A 21 6.23 14.91 -9.94
N THR A 22 5.39 14.69 -8.92
CA THR A 22 4.24 15.52 -8.58
C THR A 22 3.99 15.45 -7.07
N THR A 23 3.40 16.47 -6.49
CA THR A 23 2.92 16.44 -5.09
C THR A 23 1.46 15.96 -4.96
N MET A 24 0.76 15.82 -6.09
CA MET A 24 -0.63 15.36 -6.15
C MET A 24 -0.73 13.87 -5.84
N GLY A 25 -1.52 13.49 -4.85
CA GLY A 25 -1.65 12.09 -4.39
C GLY A 25 -0.84 11.75 -3.15
N HIS A 26 -0.27 12.74 -2.46
CA HIS A 26 0.50 12.58 -1.22
C HIS A 26 1.58 11.50 -1.35
N GLU A 27 1.66 10.55 -0.41
CA GLU A 27 2.68 9.50 -0.41
C GLU A 27 2.68 8.64 -1.68
N ALA A 28 1.52 8.49 -2.35
CA ALA A 28 1.42 7.65 -3.53
C ALA A 28 2.30 8.17 -4.67
N ALA A 29 2.37 9.49 -4.83
CA ALA A 29 3.23 10.11 -5.83
C ALA A 29 4.72 9.92 -5.54
N ALA A 30 5.13 9.97 -4.26
CA ALA A 30 6.50 9.68 -3.85
C ALA A 30 6.88 8.23 -4.13
N TYR A 31 6.01 7.26 -3.77
CA TYR A 31 6.28 5.84 -3.99
C TYR A 31 6.33 5.50 -5.48
N LEU A 32 5.39 6.00 -6.28
CA LEU A 32 5.40 5.82 -7.74
C LEU A 32 6.63 6.48 -8.37
N THR A 33 7.02 7.67 -7.92
CA THR A 33 8.25 8.34 -8.39
C THR A 33 9.48 7.48 -8.12
N TYR A 34 9.60 6.92 -6.92
CA TYR A 34 10.69 6.01 -6.58
C TYR A 34 10.71 4.79 -7.52
N ILE A 35 9.57 4.14 -7.71
CA ILE A 35 9.44 2.95 -8.56
C ILE A 35 9.87 3.28 -9.99
N VAL A 36 9.32 4.32 -10.60
CA VAL A 36 9.62 4.74 -11.97
C VAL A 36 11.10 5.10 -12.12
N THR A 37 11.65 5.89 -11.19
CA THR A 37 13.04 6.36 -11.25
C THR A 37 14.04 5.21 -11.12
N ASN A 38 13.74 4.21 -10.29
CA ASN A 38 14.68 3.14 -9.92
C ASN A 38 14.32 1.79 -10.53
N TYR A 39 13.34 1.71 -11.43
CA TYR A 39 12.74 0.46 -11.93
C TYR A 39 13.78 -0.61 -12.35
N ASP A 40 14.81 -0.18 -13.09
CA ASP A 40 15.88 -1.06 -13.58
C ASP A 40 16.96 -1.40 -12.53
N GLN A 41 16.97 -0.69 -11.40
CA GLN A 41 17.97 -0.81 -10.33
C GLN A 41 17.37 -1.10 -8.95
N LEU A 42 16.07 -1.44 -8.88
CA LEU A 42 15.37 -1.77 -7.63
C LEU A 42 16.19 -2.73 -6.76
N ALA A 43 16.22 -2.53 -5.45
CA ALA A 43 16.78 -3.51 -4.51
C ALA A 43 15.94 -4.81 -4.50
N PRO A 44 16.45 -5.94 -3.96
CA PRO A 44 15.67 -7.18 -3.87
C PRO A 44 14.32 -7.00 -3.16
N TYR A 45 14.29 -6.11 -2.16
CA TYR A 45 13.10 -5.66 -1.46
C TYR A 45 13.06 -4.14 -1.45
N THR A 46 11.87 -3.57 -1.62
CA THR A 46 11.60 -2.15 -1.41
C THR A 46 10.57 -2.03 -0.29
N ILE A 47 10.85 -1.17 0.70
CA ILE A 47 10.02 -0.93 1.87
C ILE A 47 9.53 0.51 1.77
N PHE A 48 8.21 0.68 1.70
CA PHE A 48 7.54 1.98 1.66
C PHE A 48 6.95 2.27 3.04
N VAL A 49 7.33 3.40 3.63
CA VAL A 49 6.94 3.79 5.00
C VAL A 49 6.87 5.31 5.09
N HIS A 50 6.03 5.81 6.00
CA HIS A 50 6.00 7.23 6.33
C HIS A 50 7.25 7.61 7.15
N ALA A 51 7.65 8.88 7.05
CA ALA A 51 8.92 9.34 7.64
C ALA A 51 8.86 9.63 9.15
N ASN A 52 7.70 9.92 9.75
CA ASN A 52 7.64 10.25 11.18
C ASN A 52 8.02 9.04 12.05
N ASP A 53 8.70 9.30 13.17
CA ASP A 53 9.18 8.27 14.11
C ASP A 53 8.02 7.42 14.67
N GLU A 54 6.86 8.04 14.89
CA GLU A 54 5.66 7.39 15.39
C GLU A 54 4.53 7.45 14.34
N GLN A 55 3.96 6.29 14.03
CA GLN A 55 2.86 6.13 13.10
C GLN A 55 1.75 5.33 13.76
N TRP A 56 0.53 5.87 13.70
CA TRP A 56 -0.65 5.17 14.25
C TRP A 56 -0.93 3.84 13.54
N HIS A 57 -0.49 3.72 12.28
CA HIS A 57 -0.59 2.49 11.49
C HIS A 57 0.25 1.33 12.05
N ASN A 58 1.23 1.59 12.91
CA ASN A 58 2.07 0.57 13.55
C ASN A 58 1.40 0.07 14.84
N GLU A 59 0.55 -0.95 14.72
CA GLU A 59 -0.30 -1.39 15.85
C GLU A 59 0.29 -2.56 16.65
N LEU A 60 1.06 -3.44 16.00
CA LEU A 60 1.46 -4.72 16.60
C LEU A 60 2.63 -4.60 17.60
N PHE A 61 3.46 -3.55 17.49
CA PHE A 61 4.70 -3.41 18.27
C PHE A 61 4.93 -2.00 18.80
N GLY A 62 3.84 -1.24 18.99
CA GLY A 62 3.88 0.19 19.28
C GLY A 62 4.15 1.03 18.03
N PRO A 63 4.18 2.36 18.17
CA PRO A 63 4.03 3.28 17.05
C PRO A 63 5.26 3.35 16.12
N LYS A 64 6.39 2.74 16.49
CA LYS A 64 7.66 2.90 15.78
C LYS A 64 7.83 1.92 14.63
N THR A 65 8.03 2.44 13.42
CA THR A 65 8.28 1.65 12.21
C THR A 65 9.54 0.80 12.36
N THR A 66 10.55 1.31 13.07
CA THR A 66 11.80 0.58 13.34
C THR A 66 11.58 -0.73 14.10
N THR A 67 10.59 -0.79 14.99
CA THR A 67 10.25 -2.02 15.71
C THR A 67 9.60 -3.04 14.77
N ALA A 68 8.63 -2.62 13.95
CA ALA A 68 7.99 -3.49 12.96
C ALA A 68 9.02 -4.08 11.99
N LEU A 69 9.88 -3.25 11.41
CA LEU A 69 10.91 -3.70 10.45
C LEU A 69 11.96 -4.63 11.06
N ARG A 70 12.23 -4.52 12.36
CA ARG A 70 13.17 -5.41 13.06
C ARG A 70 12.70 -6.86 13.10
N PHE A 71 11.39 -7.07 13.19
CA PHE A 71 10.79 -8.41 13.29
C PHE A 71 10.17 -8.90 11.98
N LEU A 72 10.21 -8.09 10.91
CA LEU A 72 9.67 -8.47 9.62
C LEU A 72 10.39 -9.72 9.07
N ARG A 73 9.61 -10.74 8.75
CA ARG A 73 10.05 -11.98 8.12
C ARG A 73 10.06 -11.81 6.60
N TYR A 74 11.25 -11.78 6.02
CA TYR A 74 11.40 -11.74 4.56
C TYR A 74 10.84 -12.99 3.89
N GLU A 75 10.73 -14.12 4.60
CA GLU A 75 10.07 -15.32 4.12
C GLU A 75 8.60 -15.09 3.76
N SER A 76 7.88 -14.25 4.52
CA SER A 76 6.50 -13.86 4.17
C SER A 76 6.46 -12.99 2.92
N VAL A 77 7.45 -12.10 2.78
CA VAL A 77 7.58 -11.22 1.61
C VAL A 77 7.93 -12.01 0.36
N ASP A 78 8.81 -13.01 0.46
CA ASP A 78 9.18 -13.90 -0.63
C ASP A 78 7.98 -14.77 -1.06
N ALA A 79 7.23 -15.32 -0.10
CA ALA A 79 6.06 -16.15 -0.38
C ALA A 79 4.92 -15.37 -1.07
N ASN A 80 4.73 -14.11 -0.69
CA ASN A 80 3.59 -13.31 -1.16
C ASN A 80 3.92 -12.31 -2.26
N GLY A 81 5.20 -11.98 -2.46
CA GLY A 81 5.67 -10.91 -3.36
C GLY A 81 5.41 -9.48 -2.85
N PHE A 82 4.37 -9.31 -2.04
CA PHE A 82 3.91 -8.07 -1.41
C PHE A 82 3.36 -8.37 -0.01
N VAL A 83 3.68 -7.52 0.96
CA VAL A 83 3.18 -7.62 2.33
C VAL A 83 2.90 -6.22 2.89
N ASN A 84 1.69 -5.99 3.39
CA ASN A 84 1.39 -4.80 4.20
C ASN A 84 2.00 -4.96 5.61
N LEU A 85 2.62 -3.90 6.14
CA LEU A 85 3.22 -3.91 7.47
C LEU A 85 2.16 -3.90 8.58
N ARG A 86 0.95 -3.44 8.28
CA ARG A 86 -0.22 -3.53 9.15
C ARG A 86 -0.91 -4.89 8.97
N CYS A 87 -1.53 -5.40 10.04
CA CYS A 87 -2.33 -6.64 10.01
C CYS A 87 -3.81 -6.44 10.36
N THR A 88 -4.19 -5.26 10.83
CA THR A 88 -5.58 -4.95 11.17
C THR A 88 -6.36 -4.59 9.91
N GLY A 89 -7.51 -5.22 9.72
CA GLY A 89 -8.33 -5.06 8.53
C GLY A 89 -9.12 -3.74 8.47
N ILE A 90 -9.43 -3.11 9.59
CA ILE A 90 -10.23 -1.88 9.63
C ILE A 90 -9.34 -0.68 9.26
N PRO A 91 -9.71 0.23 8.35
CA PRO A 91 -11.02 0.35 7.71
C PRO A 91 -11.18 -0.36 6.35
N GLY A 92 -10.14 -0.97 5.79
CA GLY A 92 -10.13 -1.41 4.38
C GLY A 92 -10.78 -2.78 4.09
N CYS A 93 -11.02 -3.62 5.09
CA CYS A 93 -11.57 -4.97 4.93
C CYS A 93 -13.00 -5.12 5.48
N PRO A 94 -13.85 -5.95 4.83
CA PRO A 94 -13.62 -6.67 3.58
C PRO A 94 -13.88 -5.83 2.32
N ASN A 95 -14.46 -4.64 2.48
CA ASN A 95 -14.79 -3.73 1.39
C ASN A 95 -14.35 -2.32 1.75
N THR A 96 -13.30 -1.84 1.10
CA THR A 96 -12.73 -0.54 1.43
C THR A 96 -13.57 0.65 0.95
N LEU A 97 -14.56 0.42 0.09
CA LEU A 97 -15.48 1.45 -0.41
C LEU A 97 -16.70 1.63 0.51
N VAL A 98 -16.90 0.70 1.45
CA VAL A 98 -17.98 0.76 2.44
C VAL A 98 -17.35 0.83 3.82
N PRO A 99 -16.99 2.05 4.30
CA PRO A 99 -16.30 2.21 5.56
C PRO A 99 -17.17 1.71 6.71
N VAL A 100 -16.55 0.99 7.66
CA VAL A 100 -17.21 0.48 8.86
C VAL A 100 -17.67 1.64 9.76
N HIS A 101 -16.89 2.71 9.79
CA HIS A 101 -17.18 3.95 10.49
C HIS A 101 -17.13 5.08 9.47
N ARG A 102 -18.29 5.66 9.18
CA ARG A 102 -18.42 6.73 8.19
C ARG A 102 -17.98 8.05 8.82
N GLU A 103 -16.98 8.68 8.22
CA GLU A 103 -16.45 9.99 8.59
C GLU A 103 -16.95 11.06 7.59
N PRO A 104 -16.96 12.35 7.94
CA PRO A 104 -17.39 13.42 7.02
C PRO A 104 -16.65 13.43 5.68
N VAL A 105 -15.38 13.00 5.68
CA VAL A 105 -14.56 12.91 4.46
C VAL A 105 -15.08 11.83 3.49
N ASP A 106 -15.73 10.77 3.99
CA ASP A 106 -16.31 9.75 3.12
C ASP A 106 -17.50 10.31 2.31
N ASP A 107 -18.24 11.24 2.90
CA ASP A 107 -19.32 11.96 2.20
C ASP A 107 -18.77 12.98 1.20
N GLU A 108 -17.71 13.69 1.57
CA GLU A 108 -17.04 14.67 0.70
C GLU A 108 -16.50 14.01 -0.59
N TYR A 109 -15.95 12.80 -0.48
CA TYR A 109 -15.34 12.06 -1.60
C TYR A 109 -16.21 10.93 -2.15
N ALA A 110 -17.52 10.91 -1.83
CA ALA A 110 -18.44 9.90 -2.34
C ALA A 110 -18.41 9.78 -3.88
N TYR A 111 -18.25 10.91 -4.59
CA TYR A 111 -18.15 10.95 -6.05
C TYR A 111 -16.92 10.20 -6.60
N VAL A 112 -15.82 10.14 -5.84
CA VAL A 112 -14.63 9.34 -6.20
C VAL A 112 -14.94 7.86 -6.03
N SER A 113 -15.60 7.50 -4.93
CA SER A 113 -16.05 6.12 -4.69
C SER A 113 -17.02 5.64 -5.77
N ASP A 114 -17.97 6.49 -6.20
CA ASP A 114 -18.92 6.17 -7.27
C ASP A 114 -18.23 5.87 -8.62
N LYS A 115 -17.05 6.46 -8.85
CA LYS A 115 -16.23 6.27 -10.06
C LYS A 115 -15.08 5.27 -9.89
N PHE A 116 -14.94 4.67 -8.71
CA PHE A 116 -13.79 3.86 -8.36
C PHE A 116 -13.53 2.72 -9.35
N PHE A 117 -14.56 2.00 -9.79
CA PHE A 117 -14.40 0.87 -10.71
C PHE A 117 -14.07 1.29 -12.15
N GLU A 118 -14.51 2.47 -12.59
CA GLU A 118 -14.07 3.06 -13.86
C GLU A 118 -12.59 3.47 -13.78
N LEU A 119 -12.19 4.10 -12.66
CA LEU A 119 -10.80 4.45 -12.39
C LEU A 119 -9.90 3.21 -12.28
N TYR A 120 -10.35 2.16 -11.60
CA TYR A 120 -9.67 0.87 -11.50
C TYR A 120 -9.37 0.30 -12.89
N SER A 121 -10.40 0.23 -13.75
CA SER A 121 -10.26 -0.22 -15.15
C SER A 121 -9.22 0.62 -15.90
N TYR A 122 -9.31 1.95 -15.81
CA TYR A 122 -8.41 2.86 -16.50
C TYR A 122 -6.96 2.75 -16.01
N LEU A 123 -6.73 2.77 -14.69
CA LEU A 123 -5.41 2.77 -14.09
C LEU A 123 -4.70 1.43 -14.30
N LEU A 124 -5.41 0.32 -14.10
CA LEU A 124 -4.85 -1.03 -14.19
C LEU A 124 -4.93 -1.63 -15.60
N GLN A 125 -5.59 -0.94 -16.55
CA GLN A 125 -5.83 -1.39 -17.93
C GLN A 125 -6.57 -2.74 -17.97
N VAL A 126 -7.58 -2.89 -17.12
CA VAL A 126 -8.40 -4.09 -17.03
C VAL A 126 -9.75 -3.81 -17.69
N PRO A 127 -10.24 -4.67 -18.62
CA PRO A 127 -11.57 -4.51 -19.21
C PRO A 127 -12.68 -4.44 -18.16
N MET A 128 -13.71 -3.62 -18.39
CA MET A 128 -14.80 -3.39 -17.43
C MET A 128 -15.54 -4.68 -16.99
N ASP A 129 -15.60 -5.71 -17.83
CA ASP A 129 -16.20 -7.01 -17.52
C ASP A 129 -15.32 -7.89 -16.61
N GLN A 130 -14.06 -7.51 -16.40
CA GLN A 130 -13.11 -8.15 -15.49
C GLN A 130 -12.84 -7.31 -14.22
N VAL A 131 -13.43 -6.12 -14.12
CA VAL A 131 -13.33 -5.29 -12.91
C VAL A 131 -14.11 -5.97 -11.78
N PRO A 132 -13.53 -6.09 -10.57
CA PRO A 132 -14.21 -6.71 -9.44
C PRO A 132 -15.41 -5.87 -8.97
N GLN A 133 -16.34 -6.50 -8.24
CA GLN A 133 -17.45 -5.80 -7.59
C GLN A 133 -17.09 -5.29 -6.19
N VAL A 134 -16.02 -5.82 -5.61
CA VAL A 134 -15.55 -5.49 -4.26
C VAL A 134 -14.03 -5.45 -4.28
N VAL A 135 -13.46 -4.45 -3.62
CA VAL A 135 -12.02 -4.36 -3.35
C VAL A 135 -11.85 -4.15 -1.85
N GLY A 136 -10.89 -4.86 -1.26
CA GLY A 136 -10.64 -4.78 0.16
C GLY A 136 -9.25 -5.30 0.50
N HIS A 137 -8.54 -4.54 1.31
CA HIS A 137 -7.23 -4.93 1.80
C HIS A 137 -6.93 -4.19 3.11
N LEU A 138 -5.86 -4.62 3.77
CA LEU A 138 -5.28 -3.90 4.90
C LEU A 138 -4.94 -2.48 4.46
N CYS A 139 -5.46 -1.48 5.17
CA CYS A 139 -5.27 -0.09 4.76
C CYS A 139 -3.81 0.35 4.79
N CYS A 140 -3.62 1.54 4.24
CA CYS A 140 -2.52 2.45 4.57
C CYS A 140 -1.21 2.09 3.86
N GLY A 141 -0.48 3.10 3.40
CA GLY A 141 0.64 2.98 2.46
C GLY A 141 1.95 2.44 3.03
N GLN A 142 1.93 1.62 4.08
CA GLN A 142 3.15 1.02 4.63
C GLN A 142 3.27 -0.47 4.29
N PHE A 143 4.15 -0.81 3.35
CA PHE A 143 4.24 -2.16 2.81
C PHE A 143 5.65 -2.47 2.27
N VAL A 144 5.89 -3.76 2.02
CA VAL A 144 7.13 -4.28 1.45
C VAL A 144 6.82 -5.06 0.20
N VAL A 145 7.62 -4.84 -0.84
CA VAL A 145 7.45 -5.49 -2.14
C VAL A 145 8.78 -6.03 -2.63
N THR A 146 8.77 -7.23 -3.19
CA THR A 146 9.96 -7.78 -3.86
C THR A 146 10.20 -7.07 -5.19
N ARG A 147 11.47 -7.02 -5.63
CA ARG A 147 11.84 -6.55 -6.97
C ARG A 147 11.02 -7.24 -8.06
N ASN A 148 10.90 -8.56 -7.94
CA ASN A 148 10.25 -9.38 -8.95
C ASN A 148 8.76 -9.03 -9.02
N GLN A 149 8.11 -8.77 -7.89
CA GLN A 149 6.71 -8.38 -7.85
C GLN A 149 6.48 -6.98 -8.43
N ILE A 150 7.36 -6.00 -8.17
CA ILE A 150 7.28 -4.69 -8.85
C ILE A 150 7.46 -4.86 -10.36
N ARG A 151 8.42 -5.72 -10.78
CA ARG A 151 8.69 -5.96 -12.21
C ARG A 151 7.70 -6.88 -12.91
N ALA A 152 6.74 -7.46 -12.19
CA ALA A 152 5.68 -8.25 -12.78
C ALA A 152 4.72 -7.36 -13.61
N ARG A 153 4.70 -6.05 -13.34
CA ARG A 153 4.08 -5.02 -14.18
C ARG A 153 5.13 -4.22 -14.89
N SER A 154 4.83 -3.71 -16.08
CA SER A 154 5.79 -2.91 -16.83
C SER A 154 6.00 -1.54 -16.18
N ARG A 155 7.12 -0.87 -16.52
CA ARG A 155 7.42 0.47 -16.02
C ARG A 155 6.34 1.48 -16.43
N GLU A 156 5.83 1.33 -17.65
CA GLU A 156 4.81 2.17 -18.26
C GLU A 156 3.49 2.15 -17.48
N ASP A 157 3.17 1.05 -16.79
CA ASP A 157 2.01 0.99 -15.90
C ASP A 157 2.13 1.96 -14.74
N TYR A 158 3.30 2.00 -14.08
CA TYR A 158 3.57 2.93 -12.99
C TYR A 158 3.63 4.38 -13.49
N GLU A 159 4.24 4.62 -14.65
CA GLU A 159 4.29 5.95 -15.28
C GLU A 159 2.89 6.47 -15.63
N ARG A 160 1.99 5.60 -16.10
CA ARG A 160 0.59 5.97 -16.38
C ARG A 160 -0.15 6.40 -15.12
N ILE A 161 -0.03 5.65 -14.03
CA ILE A 161 -0.69 5.99 -12.75
C ILE A 161 -0.11 7.30 -12.20
N LEU A 162 1.20 7.48 -12.27
CA LEU A 162 1.88 8.71 -11.85
C LEU A 162 1.48 9.91 -12.72
N THR A 163 1.33 9.71 -14.03
CA THR A 163 0.83 10.75 -14.94
C THR A 163 -0.61 11.11 -14.61
N TRP A 164 -1.48 10.12 -14.40
CA TRP A 164 -2.86 10.37 -13.97
C TRP A 164 -2.89 11.19 -12.68
N ALA A 165 -2.10 10.83 -11.67
CA ALA A 165 -1.98 11.59 -10.44
C ALA A 165 -1.51 13.04 -10.68
N ALA A 166 -0.58 13.25 -11.61
CA ALA A 166 -0.06 14.58 -11.92
C ALA A 166 -1.02 15.47 -12.73
N THR A 167 -1.87 14.89 -13.56
CA THR A 167 -2.61 15.64 -14.60
C THR A 167 -4.12 15.53 -14.52
N THR A 168 -4.68 14.67 -13.67
CA THR A 168 -6.14 14.55 -13.56
C THR A 168 -6.77 15.81 -12.97
N ASP A 169 -7.93 16.18 -13.50
CA ASP A 169 -8.80 17.25 -13.02
C ASP A 169 -10.08 16.69 -12.35
N PHE A 170 -10.18 15.36 -12.22
CA PHE A 170 -11.36 14.68 -11.67
C PHE A 170 -11.52 14.88 -10.16
N THR A 171 -10.41 14.88 -9.43
CA THR A 171 -10.38 15.02 -7.97
C THR A 171 -9.07 15.68 -7.54
N ASP A 172 -8.99 16.07 -6.27
CA ASP A 172 -7.82 16.74 -5.72
C ASP A 172 -6.75 15.75 -5.24
N SER A 173 -5.71 16.26 -4.58
CA SER A 173 -4.61 15.44 -4.07
C SER A 173 -5.07 14.35 -3.10
N TYR A 174 -6.09 14.61 -2.28
CA TYR A 174 -6.62 13.61 -1.36
C TYR A 174 -7.31 12.48 -2.12
N GLY A 175 -8.22 12.81 -3.04
CA GLY A 175 -8.95 11.79 -3.82
C GLY A 175 -8.04 10.92 -4.71
N ILE A 176 -6.95 11.50 -5.22
CA ILE A 176 -5.90 10.77 -5.95
C ILE A 176 -5.21 9.77 -5.03
N GLY A 177 -4.73 10.23 -3.87
CA GLY A 177 -4.03 9.40 -2.89
C GLY A 177 -4.92 8.26 -2.39
N TRP A 178 -6.18 8.59 -2.05
CA TRP A 178 -7.19 7.63 -1.61
C TRP A 178 -7.42 6.54 -2.66
N THR A 179 -7.57 6.92 -3.94
CA THR A 179 -7.82 5.96 -5.04
C THR A 179 -6.66 4.99 -5.21
N ILE A 180 -5.42 5.50 -5.20
CA ILE A 180 -4.21 4.67 -5.37
C ILE A 180 -3.99 3.76 -4.15
N GLU A 181 -4.25 4.26 -2.93
CA GLU A 181 -4.13 3.46 -1.70
C GLU A 181 -4.96 2.18 -1.77
N LYS A 182 -6.18 2.25 -2.33
CA LYS A 182 -7.10 1.10 -2.40
C LYS A 182 -6.67 0.00 -3.37
N ILE A 183 -5.67 0.26 -4.22
CA ILE A 183 -5.25 -0.68 -5.26
C ILE A 183 -3.79 -1.14 -5.13
N TRP A 184 -3.06 -0.76 -4.07
CA TRP A 184 -1.66 -1.17 -3.91
C TRP A 184 -1.47 -2.68 -3.99
N HIS A 185 -2.26 -3.44 -3.24
CA HIS A 185 -2.16 -4.90 -3.22
C HIS A 185 -2.43 -5.49 -4.61
N VAL A 186 -3.42 -4.96 -5.34
CA VAL A 186 -3.73 -5.36 -6.72
C VAL A 186 -2.62 -4.99 -7.70
N LEU A 187 -2.03 -3.79 -7.55
CA LEU A 187 -0.87 -3.37 -8.33
C LEU A 187 0.28 -4.35 -8.15
N PHE A 188 0.43 -4.91 -6.96
CA PHE A 188 1.44 -5.90 -6.63
C PHE A 188 0.91 -7.35 -6.62
N GLY A 189 -0.10 -7.64 -7.45
CA GLY A 189 -0.48 -9.01 -7.83
C GLY A 189 -1.30 -9.79 -6.81
N ARG A 190 -1.84 -9.12 -5.78
CA ARG A 190 -2.78 -9.72 -4.83
C ARG A 190 -4.20 -9.69 -5.39
N GLU A 191 -5.05 -10.55 -4.84
CA GLU A 191 -6.47 -10.60 -5.18
C GLU A 191 -7.18 -9.28 -4.84
N PRO A 192 -8.24 -8.88 -5.58
CA PRO A 192 -9.01 -7.68 -5.28
C PRO A 192 -9.48 -7.56 -3.82
N VAL A 193 -9.83 -8.70 -3.22
CA VAL A 193 -10.12 -8.82 -1.79
C VAL A 193 -9.07 -9.73 -1.14
N ASP A 194 -8.07 -9.11 -0.50
CA ASP A 194 -7.00 -9.80 0.23
C ASP A 194 -7.05 -9.35 1.70
N CYS A 195 -7.91 -9.99 2.48
CA CYS A 195 -8.19 -9.62 3.87
C CYS A 195 -7.81 -10.76 4.80
N PRO A 196 -6.52 -10.91 5.14
CA PRO A 196 -6.09 -11.99 6.01
C PRO A 196 -6.62 -11.79 7.42
N ARG A 197 -6.78 -12.91 8.14
CA ARG A 197 -7.03 -12.87 9.59
C ARG A 197 -5.84 -12.20 10.28
N LEU A 198 -6.12 -11.29 11.22
CA LEU A 198 -5.09 -10.51 11.94
C LEU A 198 -4.01 -11.41 12.53
N GLU A 199 -4.39 -12.48 13.24
CA GLU A 199 -3.45 -13.37 13.90
C GLU A 199 -2.58 -14.13 12.89
N GLN A 200 -3.13 -14.51 11.74
CA GLN A 200 -2.37 -15.17 10.68
C GLN A 200 -1.39 -14.21 10.02
N CYS A 201 -1.83 -12.99 9.66
CA CYS A 201 -0.93 -11.95 9.14
C CYS A 201 0.23 -11.68 10.12
N ARG A 202 -0.07 -11.59 11.42
CA ARG A 202 0.93 -11.37 12.47
C ARG A 202 1.91 -12.55 12.59
N CYS A 203 1.42 -13.78 12.49
CA CYS A 203 2.25 -14.98 12.48
C CYS A 203 3.16 -15.02 11.25
N ASP A 204 2.60 -14.76 10.06
CA ASP A 204 3.33 -14.75 8.80
C ASP A 204 4.39 -13.67 8.77
N ASN A 205 4.01 -12.42 9.04
CA ASN A 205 4.90 -11.28 8.87
C ASN A 205 5.93 -11.15 9.99
N TYR A 206 5.63 -11.63 11.20
CA TYR A 206 6.44 -11.34 12.38
C TYR A 206 6.76 -12.57 13.26
N GLY A 207 6.32 -13.76 12.88
CA GLY A 207 6.60 -15.01 13.61
C GLY A 207 5.81 -15.17 14.91
N TRP A 208 4.79 -14.34 15.14
CA TRP A 208 3.97 -14.36 16.35
C TRP A 208 2.70 -15.21 16.18
N CYS A 209 2.90 -16.51 16.33
CA CYS A 209 1.93 -17.53 15.96
C CYS A 209 1.05 -18.05 17.11
N GLY A 210 1.15 -17.46 18.30
CA GLY A 210 0.37 -17.85 19.47
C GLY A 210 1.21 -18.46 20.61
N PRO A 211 0.59 -19.24 21.51
CA PRO A 211 -0.81 -19.67 21.46
C PRO A 211 -1.81 -18.50 21.52
N LEU A 212 -2.93 -18.64 20.82
CA LEU A 212 -4.08 -17.74 20.89
C LEU A 212 -4.93 -18.04 22.15
N PRO A 213 -5.92 -17.20 22.52
CA PRO A 213 -6.73 -17.42 23.72
C PRO A 213 -7.48 -18.76 23.79
N ASP A 214 -7.77 -19.36 22.64
CA ASP A 214 -8.39 -20.68 22.50
C ASP A 214 -7.39 -21.85 22.49
N GLY A 215 -6.09 -21.55 22.57
CA GLY A 215 -4.99 -22.52 22.52
C GLY A 215 -4.48 -22.84 21.11
N GLU A 216 -5.02 -22.23 20.06
CA GLU A 216 -4.54 -22.40 18.68
C GLU A 216 -3.08 -21.91 18.56
N ILE A 217 -2.23 -22.69 17.88
CA ILE A 217 -0.89 -22.27 17.45
C ILE A 217 -0.88 -22.27 15.92
N LEU A 218 -0.63 -21.10 15.36
CA LEU A 218 -0.59 -20.89 13.92
C LEU A 218 0.71 -21.41 13.31
N ILE A 219 0.64 -21.71 12.02
CA ILE A 219 1.81 -22.08 11.23
C ILE A 219 2.16 -20.87 10.36
N PRO A 220 3.40 -20.36 10.45
CA PRO A 220 3.82 -19.26 9.60
C PRO A 220 3.95 -19.72 8.16
N ILE A 221 3.64 -18.83 7.22
CA ILE A 221 3.93 -19.04 5.81
C ILE A 221 5.43 -19.28 5.58
N MET A 222 5.69 -20.16 4.62
CA MET A 222 7.01 -20.50 4.09
C MET A 222 7.00 -20.24 2.57
N PRO A 223 8.13 -19.81 1.99
CA PRO A 223 8.22 -19.51 0.56
C PRO A 223 8.22 -20.76 -0.33
#